data_AF-D6MK81-F1
#
_entry.id   AF-D6MK81-F1
#
_cell.length_a   1.000
_cell.length_b   1.000
_cell.length_c   1.000
_cell.angle_alpha   90.00
_cell.angle_beta   90.00
_cell.angle_gamma   90.00
#
_symmetry.space_group_name_H-M   'P 1'
#
loop_
_entity.id
_entity.type
_entity.pdbx_description
1 polymer ?
#
loop_
_entity_poly.entity_id
_entity_poly.type
_entity_poly.pdbx_seq_one_letter_code
_entity_poly.pdbx_strand_id
1 'polypeptide(L)' 'TRGEGVWNTLAKSAGLKRTGKSCRLRWLNYLRPDVRRGNITPEEQLLIMELH' A
#
# COMPACT_ATOMS: atom_id res chain seq x y z
N THR A 1 0.53 12.64 -8.50
CA THR A 1 -0.22 11.60 -9.24
C THR A 1 0.59 10.82 -10.27
N ARG A 2 1.89 11.08 -10.48
CA ARG A 2 2.69 10.31 -11.46
C ARG A 2 3.16 8.98 -10.86
N GLY A 3 2.45 7.88 -11.15
CA GLY A 3 2.92 6.52 -10.85
C GLY A 3 1.84 5.58 -10.32
N GLU A 4 0.83 6.10 -9.63
CA GLU A 4 -0.27 5.30 -9.11
C GLU A 4 -1.15 4.81 -10.27
N GLY A 5 -1.39 3.49 -10.33
CA GLY A 5 -2.17 2.86 -11.41
C GLY A 5 -1.35 2.34 -12.61
N VAL A 6 -0.09 2.76 -12.77
CA VAL A 6 0.79 2.33 -13.89
C VAL A 6 1.97 1.46 -13.42
N TRP A 7 1.69 0.51 -12.53
CA TRP A 7 2.71 -0.23 -11.77
C TRP A 7 3.67 -1.07 -12.61
N ASN A 8 3.21 -1.65 -13.72
CA ASN A 8 4.07 -2.41 -14.64
C ASN A 8 5.09 -1.50 -15.33
N THR A 9 4.64 -0.34 -15.82
CA THR A 9 5.50 0.66 -16.43
C THR A 9 6.47 1.24 -15.40
N LEU A 10 6.00 1.50 -14.18
CA LEU A 10 6.82 1.98 -13.07
C LEU A 10 7.92 0.97 -12.71
N ALA A 11 7.60 -0.31 -12.60
CA ALA A 11 8.60 -1.35 -12.31
C ALA A 11 9.69 -1.41 -13.39
N LYS A 12 9.29 -1.38 -14.67
CA LYS A 12 10.23 -1.37 -15.80
C LYS A 12 11.10 -0.12 -15.83
N SER A 13 10.49 1.06 -15.68
CA SER A 13 11.17 2.36 -15.77
C SER A 13 12.15 2.56 -14.62
N ALA A 14 11.86 2.00 -13.44
CA ALA A 14 12.74 2.03 -12.28
C ALA A 14 13.81 0.91 -12.28
N GLY A 15 13.89 0.10 -13.33
CA GLY A 15 14.85 -1.01 -13.42
C GLY A 15 14.62 -2.12 -12.38
N LEU A 16 13.41 -2.21 -11.82
CA LEU A 16 13.10 -3.18 -10.77
C LEU A 16 12.80 -4.54 -11.38
N LYS A 17 13.46 -5.59 -10.87
CA LYS A 17 13.11 -7.00 -11.14
C LYS A 17 11.88 -7.42 -10.33
N ARG A 18 10.77 -6.69 -10.45
CA ARG A 18 9.51 -6.89 -9.72
C ARG A 18 8.31 -6.74 -10.63
N THR A 19 7.20 -7.36 -10.26
CA THR A 19 5.92 -7.21 -10.98
C THR A 19 5.22 -5.92 -10.55
N GLY A 20 4.35 -5.38 -11.40
CA GLY A 20 3.51 -4.25 -11.03
C GLY A 20 2.61 -4.55 -9.83
N LYS A 21 2.15 -5.80 -9.66
CA LYS A 21 1.42 -6.24 -8.46
C LYS A 21 2.25 -6.01 -7.18
N SER A 22 3.54 -6.36 -7.20
CA SER A 22 4.44 -6.15 -6.06
C SER A 22 4.65 -4.66 -5.78
N CYS A 23 4.83 -3.83 -6.83
CA CYS A 23 4.92 -2.38 -6.68
C CYS A 23 3.64 -1.78 -6.08
N ARG A 24 2.46 -2.22 -6.54
CA ARG A 24 1.16 -1.79 -6.01
C ARG A 24 1.03 -2.13 -4.52
N LEU A 25 1.32 -3.37 -4.13
CA LEU A 25 1.24 -3.80 -2.74
C LEU A 25 2.22 -3.01 -1.86
N ARG A 26 3.44 -2.78 -2.32
CA ARG A 26 4.42 -1.98 -1.58
C ARG A 26 3.94 -0.55 -1.38
N TRP A 27 3.34 0.05 -2.41
CA TRP A 27 2.76 1.38 -2.28
C TRP A 27 1.63 1.41 -1.24
N LEU A 28 0.60 0.57 -1.43
CA LEU A 28 -0.59 0.55 -0.58
C LEU A 28 -0.29 0.23 0.89
N ASN A 29 0.68 -0.66 1.16
CA ASN A 29 0.95 -1.12 2.51
C ASN A 29 2.05 -0.35 3.22
N TYR A 30 2.94 0.34 2.48
CA TYR A 30 4.16 0.90 3.08
C TYR A 30 4.59 2.28 2.60
N LEU A 31 4.23 2.75 1.40
CA LEU A 31 4.78 4.01 0.87
C LEU A 31 3.73 5.12 0.74
N ARG A 32 2.45 4.78 0.66
CA ARG A 32 1.37 5.76 0.54
C ARG A 32 1.32 6.61 1.84
N PRO A 33 1.28 7.95 1.76
CA PRO A 33 1.44 8.83 2.94
C PRO A 33 0.35 8.69 4.02
N ASP A 34 -0.84 8.26 3.63
CA ASP A 34 -2.00 8.10 4.51
C ASP A 34 -2.03 6.72 5.22
N VAL A 35 -1.03 5.87 4.98
CA VAL A 35 -0.88 4.63 5.73
C VAL A 35 -0.49 4.97 7.16
N ARG A 36 -1.45 4.80 8.08
CA ARG A 36 -1.25 4.98 9.52
C ARG A 36 -0.31 3.90 10.05
N ARG A 37 0.70 4.32 10.81
CA ARG A 37 1.70 3.43 11.43
C ARG A 37 1.58 3.55 12.94
N GLY A 38 1.76 2.42 13.63
CA GLY A 38 1.66 2.35 15.08
C GLY A 38 0.69 1.26 15.52
N ASN A 39 0.40 1.23 16.81
CA ASN A 39 -0.53 0.28 17.39
C ASN A 39 -1.97 0.62 16.97
N ILE A 40 -2.79 -0.42 16.84
CA ILE A 40 -4.24 -0.29 16.66
C ILE A 40 -4.81 0.25 17.97
N THR A 41 -5.61 1.31 17.89
CA THR A 41 -6.30 1.88 19.05
C THR A 41 -7.45 0.96 19.51
N PRO A 42 -7.88 1.02 20.79
CA PRO A 42 -9.02 0.25 21.26
C PRO A 42 -10.29 0.47 20.41
N GLU A 43 -10.53 1.70 19.97
CA GLU A 43 -11.66 2.06 19.12
C GLU A 43 -11.57 1.41 17.74
N GLU A 44 -10.39 1.42 17.14
CA GLU A 44 -10.14 0.72 15.87
C GLU A 44 -10.30 -0.79 16.02
N GLN A 45 -9.89 -1.37 17.15
CA GLN A 45 -10.04 -2.79 17.41
C GLN A 45 -11.53 -3.18 17.49
N LEU A 46 -12.35 -2.38 18.17
CA LEU A 46 -13.80 -2.59 18.22
C LEU A 46 -14.44 -2.51 16.82
N LEU A 47 -14.05 -1.50 16.04
CA LEU A 47 -14.54 -1.34 14.67
C LEU A 47 -14.13 -2.53 13.77
N ILE A 48 -12.91 -3.04 13.91
CA ILE A 48 -12.45 -4.24 13.19
C ILE A 48 -13.31 -5.44 13.56
N MET A 49 -13.66 -5.62 14.84
CA MET A 49 -14.51 -6.71 15.30
C MET A 49 -15.95 -6.60 14.77
N GLU A 50 -16.51 -5.39 14.66
CA GLU A 50 -17.85 -5.17 14.12
C GLU A 50 -17.95 -5.50 12.62
N LEU A 51 -16.85 -5.31 11.88
CA LEU A 51 -16.79 -5.46 10.42
C LEU A 51 -16.26 -6.84 9.95
N HIS A 52 -15.87 -7.73 10.87
CA HIS A 52 -15.37 -9.08 10.56
C HIS A 52 -16.50 -10.11 10.47
#